data_AF-S8EJK4-F1
#
_entry.id   AF-S8EJK4-F1
#
_cell.length_a   1.000
_cell.length_b   1.000
_cell.length_c   1.000
_cell.angle_alpha   90.00
_cell.angle_beta   90.00
_cell.angle_gamma   90.00
#
_symmetry.space_group_name_H-M   'P 1'
#
loop_
_entity.id
_entity.type
_entity.pdbx_description
1 polymer ?
#
loop_
_entity_poly.entity_id
_entity_poly.type
_entity_poly.pdbx_seq_one_letter_code
_entity_poly.pdbx_strand_id
1 'polypeptide(L)'
;MQHCAFWRYTVLSGDFCQLPPVPDRDEHGASIPATFAFEAESWKSCMQKLVILRHVFRQSDQKFIDMLNSVRFGRVTPQITADFMKLSRRVIYSDGIEPTDLCPTRQEADSINIARLNRLNGPQFNYPAADQEGVDEKYKPYPPYRVNAALGRLVAPKDITLKASVVVFD
;
A
#
# COMPACT_ATOMS: atom_id res chain seq x y z
N MET A 1 35.74 0.80 -6.39
CA MET A 1 35.56 1.95 -5.47
C MET A 1 35.16 3.16 -6.30
N GLN A 2 33.89 3.24 -6.69
CA GLN A 2 33.40 4.27 -7.61
C GLN A 2 32.19 4.98 -6.98
N HIS A 3 32.45 6.20 -6.50
CA HIS A 3 31.53 7.33 -6.33
C HIS A 3 30.09 7.03 -5.87
N CYS A 4 29.92 6.78 -4.56
CA CYS A 4 28.66 7.15 -3.87
C CYS A 4 28.79 8.59 -3.36
N ALA A 5 28.76 9.57 -4.27
CA ALA A 5 28.78 10.99 -3.93
C ALA A 5 27.49 11.65 -4.44
N PHE A 6 26.35 11.36 -3.81
CA PHE A 6 25.11 12.09 -4.10
C PHE A 6 24.22 12.46 -2.90
N TRP A 7 24.53 12.03 -1.67
CA TRP A 7 23.73 12.41 -0.50
C TRP A 7 24.61 12.81 0.67
N ARG A 8 24.55 14.08 1.09
CA ARG A 8 25.28 14.56 2.27
C ARG A 8 24.71 13.95 3.56
N TYR A 9 23.41 13.65 3.58
CA TYR A 9 22.71 12.93 4.66
C TYR A 9 21.56 12.11 4.07
N THR A 10 21.42 10.86 4.54
CA THR A 10 20.30 9.98 4.20
C THR A 10 19.56 9.63 5.49
N VAL A 11 18.24 9.80 5.50
CA VAL A 11 17.37 9.40 6.61
C VAL A 11 16.38 8.36 6.09
N LEU A 12 16.45 7.15 6.64
CA LEU A 12 15.50 6.08 6.35
C LEU A 12 14.62 5.85 7.59
N SER A 13 13.34 5.61 7.35
CA SER A 13 12.37 5.27 8.39
C SER A 13 11.44 4.18 7.87
N GLY A 14 11.12 3.21 8.71
CA GLY A 14 10.26 2.10 8.35
C GLY A 14 10.29 0.98 9.41
N ASP A 15 9.55 -0.09 9.13
CA ASP A 15 9.47 -1.27 9.97
C ASP A 15 9.50 -2.52 9.08
N PHE A 16 10.62 -3.24 9.12
CA PHE A 16 10.80 -4.46 8.31
C PHE A 16 9.94 -5.64 8.77
N CYS A 17 9.22 -5.52 9.89
CA CYS A 17 8.20 -6.49 10.29
C CYS A 17 6.83 -6.26 9.62
N GLN A 18 6.70 -5.20 8.80
CA GLN A 18 5.50 -4.94 8.01
C GLN A 18 5.60 -5.61 6.64
N LEU A 19 4.94 -5.05 5.62
CA LEU A 19 4.90 -5.66 4.29
C LEU A 19 6.31 -5.74 3.66
N PRO A 20 6.69 -6.91 3.12
CA PRO A 20 7.93 -7.05 2.36
C PRO A 20 7.82 -6.32 1.00
N PRO A 21 8.95 -6.08 0.32
CA PRO A 21 8.91 -5.56 -1.04
C PRO A 21 8.11 -6.49 -1.97
N VAL A 22 7.35 -5.90 -2.88
CA VAL A 22 6.59 -6.65 -3.89
C VAL A 22 7.57 -7.12 -4.98
N PRO A 23 7.64 -8.43 -5.29
CA PRO A 23 8.47 -8.94 -6.37
C PRO A 23 8.15 -8.31 -7.72
N ASP A 24 9.19 -7.89 -8.45
CA ASP A 24 9.05 -7.48 -9.84
C ASP A 24 8.78 -8.69 -10.74
N ARG A 25 8.36 -8.42 -11.98
CA ARG A 25 8.20 -9.46 -13.01
C ARG A 25 9.09 -9.13 -14.19
N ASP A 26 9.71 -10.16 -14.75
CA ASP A 26 10.47 -10.03 -15.99
C ASP A 26 9.55 -9.84 -17.21
N GLU A 27 10.15 -9.71 -18.40
CA GLU A 27 9.44 -9.54 -19.66
C GLU A 27 8.57 -10.74 -20.06
N HIS A 28 8.84 -11.91 -19.48
CA HIS A 28 8.08 -13.15 -19.68
C HIS A 28 7.06 -13.39 -18.55
N GLY A 29 6.94 -12.46 -17.60
CA GLY A 29 5.99 -12.51 -16.49
C GLY A 29 6.45 -13.36 -15.29
N ALA A 30 7.67 -13.91 -15.31
CA ALA A 30 8.24 -14.66 -14.20
C ALA A 30 8.62 -13.72 -13.05
N SER A 31 8.41 -14.18 -11.82
CA SER A 31 8.69 -13.38 -10.62
C SER A 31 10.20 -13.26 -10.40
N ILE A 32 10.67 -12.03 -10.26
CA ILE A 32 12.04 -11.71 -9.83
C ILE A 32 12.01 -11.61 -8.30
N PRO A 33 12.79 -12.41 -7.56
CA PRO A 33 12.83 -12.33 -6.10
C PRO A 33 13.18 -10.90 -5.64
N ALA A 34 12.33 -10.33 -4.79
CA ALA A 34 12.65 -9.06 -4.14
C ALA A 34 13.53 -9.31 -2.91
N THR A 35 14.49 -8.41 -2.69
CA THR A 35 15.37 -8.39 -1.51
C THR A 35 15.01 -7.22 -0.63
N PHE A 36 15.22 -7.35 0.68
CA PHE A 36 15.00 -6.24 1.60
C PHE A 36 16.05 -5.15 1.41
N ALA A 37 15.68 -3.91 1.70
CA ALA A 37 16.60 -2.77 1.59
C ALA A 37 17.89 -2.96 2.42
N PHE A 38 17.82 -3.65 3.57
CA PHE A 38 18.98 -3.93 4.41
C PHE A 38 19.96 -4.97 3.84
N GLU A 39 19.61 -5.64 2.75
CA GLU A 39 20.47 -6.60 2.06
C GLU A 39 21.34 -5.95 0.97
N ALA A 40 21.07 -4.68 0.63
CA ALA A 40 21.87 -3.95 -0.35
C ALA A 40 23.32 -3.73 0.14
N GLU A 41 24.30 -3.85 -0.77
CA GLU A 41 25.71 -3.60 -0.45
C GLU A 41 25.93 -2.18 0.11
N SER A 42 25.20 -1.20 -0.43
CA SER A 42 25.21 0.19 0.00
C SER A 42 24.57 0.44 1.37
N TRP A 43 23.80 -0.51 1.91
CA TRP A 43 23.15 -0.34 3.21
C TRP A 43 24.18 -0.06 4.31
N LYS A 44 25.28 -0.83 4.32
CA LYS A 44 26.34 -0.71 5.34
C LYS A 44 27.10 0.63 5.25
N SER A 45 27.24 1.18 4.05
CA SER A 45 27.92 2.48 3.86
C SER A 45 27.01 3.67 4.17
N CYS A 46 25.71 3.54 3.91
CA CYS A 46 24.72 4.59 4.15
C CYS A 46 24.21 4.63 5.60
N MET A 47 24.05 3.47 6.25
CA MET A 47 23.42 3.37 7.56
C MET A 47 24.40 3.32 8.72
N GLN A 48 24.87 4.50 9.13
CA GLN A 48 25.83 4.65 10.22
C GLN A 48 25.18 4.67 11.62
N LYS A 49 23.90 5.07 11.71
CA LYS A 49 23.17 5.18 12.97
C LYS A 49 21.81 4.50 12.86
N LEU A 50 21.50 3.62 13.80
CA LEU A 50 20.20 2.99 13.96
C LEU A 50 19.54 3.51 15.23
N VAL A 51 18.31 4.02 15.11
CA VAL A 51 17.48 4.45 16.23
C VAL A 51 16.22 3.60 16.27
N ILE A 52 15.96 2.94 17.40
CA ILE A 52 14.77 2.10 17.59
C ILE A 52 13.79 2.85 18.49
N LEU A 53 12.62 3.19 17.93
CA LEU A 53 11.52 3.76 18.70
C LEU A 53 10.76 2.63 19.43
N ARG A 54 10.54 2.80 20.74
CA ARG A 54 9.91 1.78 21.59
C ARG A 54 8.51 2.14 22.04
N HIS A 55 8.15 3.41 22.03
CA HIS A 55 6.86 3.88 22.51
C HIS A 55 5.80 3.86 21.38
N VAL A 56 4.65 3.24 21.66
CA VAL A 56 3.51 3.19 20.74
C VAL A 56 2.54 4.32 21.07
N PHE A 57 2.25 5.19 20.09
CA PHE A 57 1.35 6.34 20.27
C PHE A 57 -0.04 6.13 19.67
N ARG A 58 -0.20 5.23 18.70
CA ARG A 58 -1.45 5.05 17.95
C ARG A 58 -2.55 4.38 18.80
N GLN A 59 -2.17 3.48 19.69
CA GLN A 59 -3.06 2.78 20.60
C GLN A 59 -2.72 3.15 22.03
N SER A 60 -3.73 3.30 22.89
CA SER A 60 -3.58 3.58 24.32
C SER A 60 -3.79 2.35 25.21
N ASP A 61 -4.51 1.33 24.74
CA ASP A 61 -4.74 0.09 25.49
C ASP A 61 -3.50 -0.81 25.46
N GLN A 62 -2.87 -0.98 26.63
CA GLN A 62 -1.67 -1.80 26.78
C GLN A 62 -1.89 -3.25 26.34
N LYS A 63 -3.05 -3.85 26.62
CA LYS A 63 -3.33 -5.24 26.22
C LYS A 63 -3.31 -5.35 24.69
N PHE A 64 -3.90 -4.38 24.00
CA PHE A 64 -3.94 -4.36 22.55
C PHE A 64 -2.55 -4.11 21.94
N ILE A 65 -1.76 -3.21 22.54
CA ILE A 65 -0.36 -2.98 22.15
C ILE A 65 0.45 -4.28 22.24
N ASP A 66 0.31 -5.02 23.34
CA ASP A 66 1.03 -6.27 23.55
C ASP A 66 0.61 -7.34 22.53
N MET A 67 -0.69 -7.43 22.21
CA MET A 67 -1.20 -8.31 21.16
C MET A 67 -0.60 -7.97 19.79
N LEU A 68 -0.59 -6.69 19.40
CA LEU A 68 -0.03 -6.24 18.12
C LEU A 68 1.48 -6.49 18.03
N ASN A 69 2.23 -6.22 19.10
CA ASN A 69 3.67 -6.51 19.15
C ASN A 69 3.94 -8.02 19.07
N SER A 70 3.10 -8.86 19.66
CA SER A 70 3.22 -10.31 19.56
C SER A 70 3.03 -10.79 18.12
N VAL A 71 2.01 -10.28 17.43
CA VAL A 71 1.77 -10.55 16.00
C VAL A 71 2.91 -10.06 15.12
N ARG A 72 3.46 -8.87 15.39
CA ARG A 72 4.60 -8.29 14.65
C ARG A 72 5.81 -9.21 14.59
N PHE A 73 6.04 -10.02 15.61
CA PHE A 73 7.14 -10.99 15.68
C PHE A 73 6.70 -12.45 15.42
N GLY A 74 5.48 -12.66 14.92
CA GLY A 74 4.95 -14.00 14.61
C GLY A 74 4.65 -14.86 15.84
N ARG A 75 4.49 -14.28 17.02
CA ARG A 75 4.25 -14.98 18.29
C ARG A 75 2.77 -14.96 18.64
N VAL A 76 1.99 -15.83 18.01
CA VAL A 76 0.53 -15.87 18.22
C VAL A 76 0.15 -17.02 19.13
N THR A 77 -0.39 -16.71 20.31
CA THR A 77 -0.90 -17.72 21.26
C THR A 77 -2.40 -17.98 21.01
N PRO A 78 -2.95 -19.12 21.47
CA PRO A 78 -4.39 -19.38 21.37
C PRO A 78 -5.26 -18.28 22.01
N GLN A 79 -4.76 -17.66 23.08
CA GLN A 79 -5.44 -16.56 23.76
C GLN A 79 -5.48 -15.29 22.88
N ILE A 80 -4.38 -14.95 22.21
CA ILE A 80 -4.31 -13.81 21.29
C ILE A 80 -5.28 -14.03 20.13
N THR A 81 -5.31 -15.23 19.55
CA THR A 81 -6.26 -15.58 18.50
C THR A 81 -7.71 -15.43 18.99
N ALA A 82 -8.04 -15.97 20.16
CA ALA A 82 -9.37 -15.85 20.75
C ALA A 82 -9.76 -14.39 20.98
N ASP A 83 -8.84 -13.53 21.42
CA ASP A 83 -9.09 -12.12 21.64
C ASP A 83 -9.29 -11.34 20.33
N PHE A 84 -8.54 -11.64 19.27
CA PHE A 84 -8.80 -11.08 17.93
C PHE A 84 -10.15 -11.54 17.36
N MET A 85 -10.52 -12.80 17.55
CA MET A 85 -11.80 -13.34 17.07
C MET A 85 -13.00 -12.61 17.70
N LYS A 86 -12.89 -12.14 18.95
CA LYS A 86 -13.94 -11.32 19.59
C LYS A 86 -14.19 -9.98 18.89
N LEU A 87 -13.23 -9.48 18.09
CA LEU A 87 -13.37 -8.25 17.33
C LEU A 87 -14.22 -8.41 16.06
N SER A 88 -14.58 -9.65 15.67
CA SER A 88 -15.49 -9.94 14.54
C SER A 88 -16.95 -9.52 14.78
N ARG A 89 -17.26 -9.08 16.00
CA ARG A 89 -18.59 -8.55 16.36
C ARG A 89 -18.98 -7.37 15.47
N ARG A 90 -20.27 -7.20 15.24
CA ARG A 90 -20.80 -5.99 14.59
C ARG A 90 -20.50 -4.77 15.47
N VAL A 91 -19.93 -3.73 14.86
CA VAL A 91 -19.75 -2.41 15.49
C VAL A 91 -20.87 -1.50 15.00
N ILE A 92 -21.49 -0.76 15.94
CA ILE A 92 -22.52 0.23 15.61
C ILE A 92 -21.87 1.60 15.74
N TYR A 93 -21.92 2.38 14.66
CA TYR A 93 -21.37 3.73 14.60
C TYR A 93 -22.52 4.73 14.66
N SER A 94 -22.45 5.68 15.59
CA SER A 94 -23.52 6.65 15.86
C SER A 94 -23.49 7.86 14.92
N ASP A 95 -22.36 8.10 14.26
CA ASP A 95 -22.13 9.21 13.33
C ASP A 95 -22.49 8.87 11.88
N GLY A 96 -22.88 7.61 11.61
CA GLY A 96 -23.21 7.12 10.28
C GLY A 96 -22.00 6.95 9.35
N ILE A 97 -20.77 7.09 9.88
CA ILE A 97 -19.54 6.89 9.10
C ILE A 97 -19.18 5.40 9.18
N GLU A 98 -19.25 4.71 8.04
CA GLU A 98 -18.76 3.34 7.95
C GLU A 98 -17.23 3.31 8.05
N PRO A 99 -16.64 2.28 8.69
CA PRO A 99 -15.20 2.14 8.79
C PRO A 99 -14.58 1.82 7.43
N THR A 100 -13.31 2.17 7.27
CA THR A 100 -12.51 1.70 6.13
C THR A 100 -12.28 0.20 6.22
N ASP A 101 -12.55 -0.51 5.13
CA ASP A 101 -12.19 -1.93 5.00
C ASP A 101 -10.77 -2.07 4.45
N LEU A 102 -10.01 -3.01 5.01
CA LEU A 102 -8.69 -3.39 4.53
C LEU A 102 -8.79 -4.76 3.85
N CYS A 103 -8.48 -4.81 2.55
CA CYS A 103 -8.56 -6.02 1.74
C CYS A 103 -7.18 -6.48 1.28
N PRO A 104 -6.93 -7.79 1.15
CA PRO A 104 -5.66 -8.29 0.64
C PRO A 104 -5.50 -8.06 -0.88
N THR A 105 -6.59 -7.92 -1.63
CA THR A 105 -6.54 -7.68 -3.09
C THR A 105 -7.26 -6.39 -3.50
N ARG A 106 -6.78 -5.80 -4.61
CA ARG A 106 -7.45 -4.64 -5.25
C ARG A 106 -8.86 -4.99 -5.70
N GLN A 107 -9.05 -6.19 -6.27
CA GLN A 107 -10.35 -6.64 -6.76
C GLN A 107 -11.43 -6.65 -5.67
N GLU A 108 -11.09 -7.11 -4.46
CA GLU A 108 -12.03 -7.09 -3.32
C GLU A 108 -12.34 -5.65 -2.88
N ALA A 109 -11.32 -4.80 -2.78
CA ALA A 109 -11.49 -3.40 -2.43
C ALA A 109 -12.36 -2.67 -3.47
N ASP A 110 -12.10 -2.86 -4.75
CA ASP A 110 -12.88 -2.29 -5.86
C ASP A 110 -14.33 -2.75 -5.82
N SER A 111 -14.56 -4.04 -5.57
CA SER A 111 -15.91 -4.61 -5.46
C SER A 111 -16.69 -3.98 -4.30
N ILE A 112 -16.06 -3.81 -3.14
CA ILE A 112 -16.67 -3.16 -1.97
C ILE A 112 -16.93 -1.67 -2.24
N ASN A 113 -15.96 -0.97 -2.83
CA ASN A 113 -16.06 0.45 -3.15
C ASN A 113 -17.17 0.72 -4.17
N ILE A 114 -17.27 -0.07 -5.24
CA ILE A 114 -18.33 0.04 -6.24
C ILE A 114 -19.69 -0.25 -5.60
N ALA A 115 -19.80 -1.30 -4.77
CA ALA A 115 -21.03 -1.61 -4.07
C ALA A 115 -21.48 -0.46 -3.15
N ARG A 116 -20.56 0.18 -2.42
CA ARG A 116 -20.84 1.35 -1.59
C ARG A 116 -21.22 2.59 -2.41
N LEU A 117 -20.48 2.89 -3.47
CA LEU A 117 -20.79 3.98 -4.38
C LEU A 117 -22.20 3.84 -4.99
N ASN A 118 -22.59 2.61 -5.35
CA ASN A 118 -23.93 2.35 -5.90
C ASN A 118 -25.05 2.59 -4.89
N ARG A 119 -24.78 2.43 -3.58
CA ARG A 119 -25.75 2.73 -2.50
C ARG A 119 -25.93 4.22 -2.23
N LEU A 120 -24.98 5.07 -2.61
CA LEU A 120 -25.11 6.51 -2.44
C LEU A 120 -26.21 7.07 -3.35
N ASN A 121 -27.04 7.95 -2.80
CA ASN A 121 -28.04 8.68 -3.57
C ASN A 121 -27.39 9.80 -4.38
N GLY A 122 -28.01 10.19 -5.49
CA GLY A 122 -27.59 11.31 -6.32
C GLY A 122 -26.99 10.90 -7.68
N PRO A 123 -26.74 11.89 -8.55
CA PRO A 123 -26.24 11.65 -9.89
C PRO A 123 -24.81 11.12 -9.87
N GLN A 124 -24.51 10.25 -10.83
CA GLN A 124 -23.15 9.81 -11.12
C GLN A 124 -22.48 10.78 -12.08
N PHE A 125 -21.21 11.08 -11.81
CA PHE A 125 -20.35 11.85 -12.67
C PHE A 125 -19.19 10.96 -13.12
N ASN A 126 -19.01 10.82 -14.44
CA ASN A 126 -17.89 10.08 -14.99
C ASN A 126 -16.75 11.04 -15.35
N TYR A 127 -15.54 10.68 -14.94
CA TYR A 127 -14.33 11.43 -15.22
C TYR A 127 -13.36 10.52 -15.98
N PRO A 128 -13.29 10.63 -17.31
CA PRO A 128 -12.32 9.87 -18.10
C PRO A 128 -10.91 10.46 -17.91
N ALA A 129 -9.92 9.58 -17.87
CA ALA A 129 -8.52 9.96 -17.84
C ALA A 129 -8.09 10.58 -19.18
N ALA A 130 -7.14 11.50 -19.10
CA ALA A 130 -6.49 12.10 -20.26
C ALA A 130 -5.05 11.61 -20.34
N ASP A 131 -4.83 10.51 -21.05
CA ASP A 131 -3.51 9.90 -21.21
C ASP A 131 -2.82 10.45 -22.47
N GLN A 132 -1.53 10.77 -22.36
CA GLN A 132 -0.69 11.16 -23.49
C GLN A 132 0.43 10.13 -23.68
N GLU A 133 0.59 9.62 -24.91
CA GLU A 133 1.67 8.70 -25.23
C GLU A 133 3.03 9.40 -25.15
N GLY A 134 3.98 8.78 -24.44
CA GLY A 134 5.36 9.22 -24.38
C GLY A 134 6.14 8.85 -25.65
N VAL A 135 7.26 9.52 -25.84
CA VAL A 135 8.26 9.18 -26.87
C VAL A 135 9.58 8.78 -26.21
N ASP A 136 10.39 7.99 -26.91
CA ASP A 136 11.74 7.65 -26.48
C ASP A 136 12.73 8.82 -26.67
N GLU A 137 14.00 8.60 -26.27
CA GLU A 137 15.09 9.58 -26.43
C GLU A 137 15.33 10.02 -27.89
N LYS A 138 14.78 9.29 -28.86
CA LYS A 138 14.87 9.55 -30.31
C LYS A 138 13.56 10.09 -30.88
N TYR A 139 12.65 10.56 -30.02
CA TYR A 139 11.33 11.08 -30.39
C TYR A 139 10.42 10.07 -31.10
N LYS A 140 10.64 8.77 -30.91
CA LYS A 140 9.77 7.72 -31.46
C LYS A 140 8.69 7.35 -30.44
N PRO A 141 7.42 7.19 -30.86
CA PRO A 141 6.37 6.72 -29.96
C PRO A 141 6.71 5.36 -29.36
N TYR A 142 6.39 5.16 -28.07
CA TYR A 142 6.50 3.84 -27.47
C TYR A 142 5.49 2.87 -28.10
N PRO A 143 5.85 1.58 -28.26
CA PRO A 143 4.94 0.62 -28.85
C PRO A 143 3.70 0.40 -27.95
N PRO A 144 2.50 0.20 -28.53
CA PRO A 144 1.24 0.18 -27.78
C PRO A 144 1.18 -0.82 -26.62
N TYR A 145 1.85 -1.97 -26.74
CA TYR A 145 1.89 -2.96 -25.66
C TYR A 145 2.62 -2.45 -24.41
N ARG A 146 3.68 -1.62 -24.56
CA ARG A 146 4.38 -1.01 -23.43
C ARG A 146 3.56 0.07 -22.77
N VAL A 147 2.88 0.89 -23.58
CA VAL A 147 1.97 1.94 -23.10
C VAL A 147 0.84 1.31 -22.29
N ASN A 148 0.15 0.29 -22.84
CA ASN A 148 -0.92 -0.42 -22.14
C ASN A 148 -0.45 -1.10 -20.85
N ALA A 149 0.74 -1.72 -20.86
CA ALA A 149 1.30 -2.32 -19.66
C ALA A 149 1.66 -1.29 -18.58
N ALA A 150 2.15 -0.11 -18.97
CA ALA A 150 2.44 0.98 -18.04
C ALA A 150 1.15 1.58 -17.46
N LEU A 151 0.17 1.90 -18.31
CA LEU A 151 -1.14 2.43 -17.90
C LEU A 151 -1.88 1.45 -16.98
N GLY A 152 -1.84 0.15 -17.27
CA GLY A 152 -2.46 -0.88 -16.43
C GLY A 152 -1.82 -1.06 -15.05
N ARG A 153 -0.65 -0.47 -14.80
CA ARG A 153 0.03 -0.49 -13.48
C ARG A 153 -0.23 0.79 -12.68
N LEU A 154 -0.83 1.81 -13.29
CA LEU A 154 -1.15 3.05 -12.59
C LEU A 154 -2.22 2.81 -11.53
N VAL A 155 -2.17 3.62 -10.48
CA VAL A 155 -3.20 3.66 -9.44
C VAL A 155 -4.48 4.31 -9.98
N ALA A 156 -4.34 5.31 -10.86
CA ALA A 156 -5.46 6.00 -11.47
C ALA A 156 -6.12 5.12 -12.55
N PRO A 157 -7.44 4.87 -12.46
CA PRO A 157 -8.18 4.14 -13.50
C PRO A 157 -8.41 5.05 -14.72
N LYS A 158 -8.71 4.42 -15.87
CA LYS A 158 -9.06 5.13 -17.12
C LYS A 158 -10.38 5.90 -17.03
N ASP A 159 -11.31 5.40 -16.23
CA ASP A 159 -12.60 6.04 -15.97
C ASP A 159 -12.86 5.93 -14.48
N ILE A 160 -13.18 7.06 -13.85
CA ILE A 160 -13.65 7.08 -12.46
C ILE A 160 -15.05 7.65 -12.39
N THR A 161 -15.97 6.85 -11.85
CA THR A 161 -17.35 7.27 -11.58
C THR A 161 -17.46 7.70 -10.12
N LEU A 162 -17.96 8.90 -9.88
CA LEU A 162 -18.13 9.47 -8.53
C LEU A 162 -19.56 9.94 -8.29
N LYS A 163 -19.94 10.03 -7.02
CA LYS A 163 -21.20 10.64 -6.53
C LYS A 163 -20.87 11.61 -5.40
N ALA A 164 -21.78 12.55 -5.12
CA ALA A 164 -21.62 13.46 -3.98
C ALA A 164 -21.48 12.66 -2.66
N SER A 165 -20.58 13.12 -1.78
CA SER A 165 -20.25 12.50 -0.48
C SER A 165 -19.42 11.20 -0.53
N VAL A 166 -18.82 10.87 -1.69
CA VAL A 166 -17.82 9.78 -1.76
C VAL A 166 -16.48 10.22 -1.15
N VAL A 167 -15.83 9.31 -0.43
CA VAL A 167 -14.45 9.51 0.04
C VAL A 167 -13.51 8.98 -1.03
N VAL A 168 -12.55 9.81 -1.44
CA VAL A 168 -11.53 9.47 -2.44
C VAL A 168 -10.15 9.58 -1.77
N PHE A 169 -9.26 8.66 -2.10
CA PHE A 169 -7.86 8.66 -1.67
C PHE A 169 -6.95 8.85 -2.89
N ASP A 170 -5.83 9.55 -2.70
CA ASP A 170 -4.81 9.86 -3.71
C ASP A 170 -3.70 8.78 -3.80
#